data_AF-K9TN33-F1
#
_entry.id   AF-K9TN33-F1
#
_cell.length_a   1.000
_cell.length_b   1.000
_cell.length_c   1.000
_cell.angle_alpha   90.00
_cell.angle_beta   90.00
_cell.angle_gamma   90.00
#
_symmetry.space_group_name_H-M   'P 1'
#
loop_
_entity.id
_entity.type
_entity.pdbx_description
1 polymer ?
#
loop_
_entity_poly.entity_id
_entity_poly.type
_entity_poly.pdbx_seq_one_letter_code
_entity_poly.pdbx_strand_id
1 'polypeptide(L)' 'MTQQVPEPNAELLSVDDIHQDVMTLTTVLEQSHAERKAYQILSQPDIRNLLDRILSKGICSTEEEAIERALTLLITES' A
#
# COMPACT_ATOMS: atom_id res chain seq x y z
N MET A 1 32.24 -47.40 14.90
CA MET A 1 31.39 -46.47 15.65
C MET A 1 30.90 -45.43 14.66
N THR A 2 29.64 -45.52 14.24
CA THR A 2 29.04 -44.57 13.29
C THR A 2 28.55 -43.36 14.07
N GLN A 3 29.21 -42.22 13.87
CA GLN A 3 28.74 -40.93 14.37
C GLN A 3 27.47 -40.58 13.58
N GLN A 4 26.32 -40.74 14.22
CA GLN A 4 25.04 -40.30 13.67
C GLN A 4 24.95 -38.80 13.94
N VAL A 5 25.07 -38.00 12.88
CA VAL A 5 24.85 -36.55 12.94
C VAL A 5 23.35 -36.33 13.18
N PRO A 6 22.91 -35.63 14.24
CA PRO A 6 21.52 -35.25 14.37
C PRO A 6 21.21 -34.27 13.24
N GLU A 7 20.27 -34.62 12.35
CA GLU A 7 19.67 -33.60 11.49
C GLU A 7 19.09 -32.52 12.41
N PRO A 8 19.39 -31.24 12.19
CA PRO A 8 18.83 -30.19 13.00
C PRO A 8 17.32 -30.27 12.82
N ASN A 9 16.58 -30.30 13.93
CA ASN A 9 15.14 -30.08 13.96
C ASN A 9 14.88 -28.69 13.36
N ALA A 10 14.81 -28.59 12.04
CA ALA A 10 14.01 -27.58 11.39
C ALA A 10 12.59 -27.99 11.74
N GLU A 11 12.02 -27.40 12.79
CA GLU A 11 10.57 -27.41 12.97
C GLU A 11 9.99 -26.94 11.63
N LEU A 12 9.48 -27.90 10.85
CA LEU A 12 8.79 -27.60 9.61
C LEU A 12 7.65 -26.67 9.99
N LEU A 13 7.70 -25.43 9.50
CA LEU A 13 6.62 -24.47 9.66
C LEU A 13 5.30 -25.17 9.38
N SER A 14 4.32 -24.99 10.26
CA SER A 14 3.01 -25.57 10.02
C SER A 14 2.42 -24.96 8.75
N VAL A 15 1.50 -25.68 8.12
CA VAL A 15 0.79 -25.16 6.93
C VAL A 15 0.08 -23.85 7.26
N ASP A 16 -0.41 -23.70 8.50
CA ASP A 16 -1.08 -22.50 8.98
C ASP A 16 -0.10 -21.31 9.11
N ASP A 17 1.12 -21.55 9.60
CA ASP A 17 2.16 -20.51 9.68
C ASP A 17 2.53 -20.00 8.28
N ILE A 18 2.73 -20.93 7.33
CA ILE A 18 3.02 -20.59 5.94
C ILE A 18 1.85 -19.81 5.32
N HIS A 19 0.61 -20.21 5.59
CA HIS A 19 -0.57 -19.52 5.07
C HIS A 19 -0.66 -18.09 5.61
N GLN A 20 -0.44 -17.90 6.91
CA GLN A 20 -0.47 -16.59 7.54
C GLN A 20 0.62 -15.67 7.00
N ASP A 21 1.83 -16.18 6.79
CA ASP A 21 2.92 -15.43 6.17
C ASP A 21 2.57 -15.03 4.73
N VAL A 22 2.01 -15.94 3.93
CA VAL A 22 1.57 -15.65 2.56
C VAL A 22 0.48 -14.57 2.53
N MET A 23 -0.50 -14.63 3.42
CA MET A 23 -1.56 -13.62 3.51
C MET A 23 -1.00 -12.24 3.92
N THR A 24 -0.06 -12.24 4.87
CA THR A 24 0.61 -11.02 5.33
C THR A 24 1.42 -10.39 4.19
N LEU A 25 2.22 -11.20 3.48
CA LEU A 25 2.99 -10.75 2.32
C LEU A 25 2.09 -10.23 1.19
N THR A 26 0.98 -10.92 0.92
CA THR A 26 0.01 -10.50 -0.09
C THR A 26 -0.56 -9.12 0.25
N THR A 27 -0.97 -8.91 1.50
CA THR A 27 -1.48 -7.62 1.98
C THR A 27 -0.45 -6.50 1.80
N VAL A 28 0.81 -6.76 2.17
CA VAL A 28 1.91 -5.79 2.01
C VAL A 28 2.17 -5.48 0.52
N LEU A 29 2.11 -6.49 -0.35
CA LEU A 29 2.29 -6.30 -1.79
C LEU A 29 1.15 -5.49 -2.40
N GLU A 30 -0.09 -5.77 -2.02
CA GLU A 30 -1.26 -5.02 -2.46
C GLU A 30 -1.18 -3.56 -2.02
N GLN A 31 -0.80 -3.32 -0.76
CA GLN A 31 -0.58 -1.96 -0.24
C GLN A 31 0.52 -1.24 -1.02
N SER A 32 1.70 -1.86 -1.19
CA SER A 32 2.82 -1.25 -1.92
C SER A 32 2.45 -0.95 -3.37
N HIS A 33 1.65 -1.83 -3.99
CA HIS A 33 1.16 -1.62 -5.35
C HIS A 33 0.17 -0.44 -5.42
N ALA A 34 -0.76 -0.32 -4.46
CA ALA A 34 -1.67 0.82 -4.36
C ALA A 34 -0.91 2.14 -4.15
N GLU A 35 0.08 2.16 -3.26
CA GLU A 35 0.94 3.32 -3.00
C GLU A 35 1.69 3.76 -4.26
N ARG A 36 2.28 2.82 -5.01
CA ARG A 36 2.96 3.14 -6.28
C ARG A 36 2.03 3.75 -7.30
N LYS A 37 0.81 3.23 -7.41
CA LYS A 37 -0.21 3.78 -8.31
C LYS A 37 -0.64 5.18 -7.87
N ALA A 38 -0.90 5.37 -6.58
CA ALA A 38 -1.24 6.69 -6.04
C ALA A 38 -0.12 7.70 -6.31
N TYR A 39 1.13 7.33 -6.06
CA TYR A 39 2.29 8.17 -6.36
C TYR A 39 2.36 8.52 -7.86
N GLN A 40 2.19 7.53 -8.75
CA GLN A 40 2.20 7.77 -10.19
C GLN A 40 1.11 8.76 -10.61
N ILE A 41 -0.11 8.60 -10.10
CA ILE A 41 -1.24 9.50 -10.37
C ILE A 41 -0.90 10.91 -9.85
N LEU A 42 -0.55 11.06 -8.57
CA LEU A 42 -0.25 12.36 -7.95
C LEU A 42 1.00 13.03 -8.56
N SER A 43 1.89 12.26 -9.18
CA SER A 43 3.06 12.80 -9.89
C SER A 43 2.73 13.39 -11.27
N GLN A 44 1.55 13.11 -11.82
CA GLN A 44 1.16 13.62 -13.13
C GLN A 44 1.08 15.16 -13.11
N PRO A 45 1.69 15.86 -14.10
CA PRO A 45 1.71 17.31 -14.13
C PRO A 45 0.32 17.96 -14.04
N ASP A 46 -0.67 17.38 -14.71
CA ASP A 46 -2.03 17.92 -14.72
C ASP A 46 -2.69 17.85 -13.35
N ILE A 47 -2.44 16.78 -12.59
CA ILE A 47 -2.96 16.61 -11.22
C ILE A 47 -2.24 17.56 -10.27
N ARG A 48 -0.92 17.70 -10.38
CA ARG A 48 -0.17 18.70 -9.59
C ARG A 48 -0.64 20.12 -9.86
N ASN A 49 -0.78 20.49 -11.13
CA ASN A 49 -1.29 21.80 -11.52
C ASN A 49 -2.71 22.06 -10.99
N LEU A 50 -3.55 21.02 -10.93
CA LEU A 50 -4.88 21.11 -10.35
C LEU A 50 -4.81 21.35 -8.83
N LEU A 51 -3.99 20.58 -8.12
CA LEU A 51 -3.79 20.72 -6.68
C LEU A 51 -3.26 22.13 -6.34
N ASP A 52 -2.25 22.61 -7.08
CA ASP A 52 -1.73 23.97 -6.94
C ASP A 52 -2.80 25.05 -7.14
N ARG A 53 -3.71 24.85 -8.12
CA ARG A 53 -4.83 25.77 -8.35
C ARG A 53 -5.86 25.73 -7.23
N ILE A 54 -6.12 24.57 -6.65
CA ILE A 54 -7.04 24.40 -5.51
C ILE A 54 -6.47 25.11 -4.28
N LEU A 55 -5.19 24.89 -4.00
CA LEU A 55 -4.47 25.49 -2.87
C LEU A 55 -4.33 27.01 -3.02
N SER A 56 -3.91 27.50 -4.19
CA SER A 56 -3.77 28.94 -4.44
C SER A 56 -5.09 29.72 -4.38
N LYS A 57 -6.22 29.05 -4.65
CA LYS A 57 -7.56 29.63 -4.51
C LYS A 57 -8.12 29.54 -3.08
N GLY A 58 -7.42 28.88 -2.16
CA GLY A 58 -7.89 28.65 -0.79
C GLY A 58 -9.13 27.78 -0.70
N ILE A 59 -9.39 26.93 -1.71
CA ILE A 59 -10.52 25.99 -1.70
C ILE A 59 -10.28 24.87 -0.68
N CYS A 60 -9.01 24.45 -0.60
CA CYS A 60 -8.48 23.54 0.42
C CYS A 60 -7.21 24.16 1.01
N SER A 61 -6.93 23.83 2.27
CA SER A 61 -5.79 24.37 3.01
C SER A 61 -4.53 23.54 2.82
N THR A 62 -4.67 22.23 2.57
CA THR A 62 -3.56 21.31 2.30
C THR A 62 -3.85 20.39 1.13
N GLU A 63 -2.80 19.78 0.60
CA GLU A 63 -2.92 18.81 -0.50
C GLU A 63 -3.71 17.58 -0.06
N GLU A 64 -3.49 17.12 1.17
CA GLU A 64 -4.20 15.98 1.77
C GLU A 64 -5.71 16.23 1.83
N GLU A 65 -6.13 17.43 2.25
CA GLU A 65 -7.54 17.80 2.30
C GLU A 65 -8.17 17.79 0.90
N ALA A 66 -7.44 18.30 -0.11
CA ALA A 66 -7.91 18.31 -1.49
C ALA A 66 -8.06 16.88 -2.05
N ILE A 67 -7.11 16.00 -1.76
CA ILE A 67 -7.15 14.59 -2.18
C ILE A 67 -8.28 13.85 -1.46
N GLU A 68 -8.41 14.01 -0.14
CA GLU A 68 -9.46 13.37 0.66
C GLU A 68 -10.86 13.74 0.16
N ARG A 69 -11.10 15.03 -0.10
CA ARG A 69 -12.38 15.50 -0.63
C ARG A 69 -12.68 14.94 -2.03
N ALA A 70 -11.67 14.88 -2.90
CA ALA A 70 -11.83 14.32 -4.24
C ALA A 70 -12.17 12.82 -4.20
N LEU A 71 -11.47 12.04 -3.34
CA LEU A 71 -11.75 10.62 -3.16
C LEU A 71 -13.14 10.39 -2.56
N THR A 72 -13.54 11.21 -1.59
CA THR A 72 -14.88 11.13 -0.97
C THR A 72 -15.96 11.34 -2.02
N LEU A 73 -15.85 12.37 -2.86
CA LEU A 73 -16.78 12.64 -3.94
C LEU A 73 -16.93 11.44 -4.88
N LEU A 74 -15.81 10.88 -5.34
CA LEU A 74 -15.81 9.71 -6.23
C LEU A 74 -16.51 8.50 -5.60
N ILE A 75 -16.32 8.26 -4.31
CA ILE A 75 -16.95 7.14 -3.59
C ILE A 75 -18.45 7.38 -3.39
N THR A 76 -18.87 8.61 -3.10
CA THR A 76 -20.29 8.94 -2.89
C THR A 76 -21.12 9.04 -4.17
N GLU A 77 -20.48 9.28 -5.32
CA GLU A 77 -21.14 9.34 -6.63
C GLU A 77 -21.16 7.98 -7.37
N SER A 78 -20.51 6.94 -6.82
CA SER A 78 -20.45 5.58 -7.35
C SER A 78 -21.53 4.68 -6.76
#